data_AF-A0A920I8E0-F1
#
_entry.id   AF-A0A920I8E0-F1
#
_cell.length_a   1.000
_cell.length_b   1.000
_cell.length_c   1.000
_cell.angle_alpha   90.00
_cell.angle_beta   90.00
_cell.angle_gamma   90.00
#
_symmetry.space_group_name_H-M   'P 1'
#
loop_
_entity.id
_entity.type
_entity.pdbx_description
1 polymer ?
#
loop_
_entity_poly.entity_id
_entity_poly.type
_entity_poly.pdbx_seq_one_letter_code
_entity_poly.pdbx_strand_id
1 'polypeptide(L)'
;MGELEINLNGNIADKKHLYTLIVQYEDTDAGGVVYHSNYLNYAERGRSAFLRCLGIDLNKYLRDEGKTILITRIEIDYLASAQLNNYLIVETSICKIGKTRL
;
A
#
# COMPACT_ATOMS: atom_id res chain seq x y z
N MET A 1 18.76 22.91 -13.06
CA MET A 1 18.42 21.82 -12.13
C MET A 1 16.94 21.51 -12.34
N GLY A 2 16.61 20.35 -12.90
CA GLY A 2 15.19 19.96 -13.07
C GLY A 2 14.58 19.69 -11.70
N GLU A 3 13.33 20.09 -11.51
CA GLU A 3 12.57 19.73 -10.30
C GLU A 3 12.47 18.21 -10.21
N LEU A 4 12.85 17.66 -9.07
CA LEU A 4 12.66 16.25 -8.78
C LEU A 4 11.16 16.05 -8.51
N GLU A 5 10.42 15.53 -9.47
CA GLU A 5 9.00 15.23 -9.28
C GLU A 5 8.88 14.02 -8.34
N ILE A 6 8.60 14.27 -7.06
CA ILE A 6 8.43 13.21 -6.07
C ILE A 6 7.04 12.59 -6.26
N ASN A 7 7.00 11.41 -6.86
CA ASN A 7 5.78 10.64 -6.96
C ASN A 7 5.47 9.92 -5.63
N LEU A 8 4.67 10.57 -4.79
CA LEU A 8 4.22 10.03 -3.49
C LEU A 8 3.33 8.78 -3.62
N ASN A 9 2.80 8.51 -4.81
CA ASN A 9 2.04 7.29 -5.05
C ASN A 9 2.94 6.10 -5.38
N GLY A 10 4.25 6.28 -5.54
CA GLY A 10 5.15 5.22 -5.96
C GLY A 10 5.09 4.95 -7.46
N ASN A 11 5.91 4.02 -7.94
CA ASN A 11 6.13 3.82 -9.38
C ASN A 11 5.68 2.43 -9.82
N ILE A 12 5.21 2.31 -11.06
CA ILE A 12 4.88 1.03 -11.68
C ILE A 12 6.05 0.61 -12.59
N ALA A 13 6.61 -0.57 -12.36
CA ALA A 13 7.64 -1.20 -13.19
C ALA A 13 7.40 -2.71 -13.23
N ASP A 14 7.60 -3.35 -14.39
CA ASP A 14 7.50 -4.81 -14.55
C ASP A 14 6.23 -5.44 -13.95
N LYS A 15 5.06 -4.80 -14.19
CA LYS A 15 3.74 -5.20 -13.65
C LYS A 15 3.61 -5.16 -12.12
N LYS A 16 4.56 -4.52 -11.44
CA LYS A 16 4.57 -4.30 -10.00
C LYS A 16 4.50 -2.82 -9.70
N HIS A 17 3.86 -2.49 -8.60
CA HIS A 17 3.83 -1.15 -8.04
C HIS A 17 4.68 -1.11 -6.78
N LEU A 18 5.55 -0.11 -6.66
CA LEU A 18 6.50 0.04 -5.56
C LEU A 18 6.19 1.32 -4.78
N TYR A 19 5.74 1.17 -3.54
CA TYR A 19 5.47 2.26 -2.62
C TYR A 19 6.46 2.25 -1.46
N THR A 20 7.25 3.32 -1.33
CA THR A 20 8.27 3.45 -0.29
C THR A 20 7.71 4.13 0.95
N LEU A 21 8.05 3.60 2.13
CA LEU A 21 7.75 4.24 3.41
C LEU A 21 8.90 4.08 4.40
N ILE A 22 8.87 4.88 5.46
CA ILE A 22 9.80 4.78 6.59
C ILE A 22 8.98 4.36 7.80
N VAL A 23 9.45 3.36 8.53
CA VAL A 23 8.86 2.97 9.81
C VAL A 23 9.03 4.10 10.81
N GLN A 24 7.91 4.58 11.35
CA GLN A 24 7.88 5.66 12.33
C GLN A 24 7.67 5.11 13.75
N TYR A 25 7.82 5.96 14.75
CA TYR A 25 7.74 5.54 16.15
C TYR A 25 6.36 4.96 16.49
N GLU A 26 5.29 5.54 15.96
CA GLU A 26 3.91 5.05 16.13
C GLU A 26 3.66 3.66 15.54
N ASP A 27 4.54 3.21 14.64
CA ASP A 27 4.41 1.89 14.05
C ASP A 27 4.93 0.78 14.98
N THR A 28 5.75 1.14 15.98
CA THR A 28 6.47 0.20 16.85
C THR A 28 5.73 -0.10 18.15
N ASP A 29 5.98 -1.28 18.73
CA ASP A 29 5.44 -1.70 20.02
C ASP A 29 6.54 -1.86 21.10
N ALA A 30 6.14 -2.33 22.29
CA ALA A 30 7.06 -2.58 23.42
C ALA A 30 8.16 -3.61 23.11
N GLY A 31 8.04 -4.40 22.05
CA GLY A 31 9.07 -5.31 21.54
C GLY A 31 10.16 -4.62 20.72
N GLY A 32 10.05 -3.31 20.46
CA GLY A 32 11.04 -2.55 19.70
C GLY A 32 11.01 -2.81 18.19
N VAL A 33 9.93 -3.40 17.69
CA VAL A 33 9.69 -3.70 16.28
C VAL A 33 8.31 -3.19 15.85
N VAL A 34 8.04 -3.17 14.55
CA VAL A 34 6.71 -2.85 14.02
C VAL A 34 5.66 -3.79 14.58
N TYR A 35 4.59 -3.24 15.17
CA TYR A 35 3.45 -4.01 15.63
C TYR A 35 2.80 -4.75 14.46
N HIS A 36 2.53 -6.04 14.61
CA HIS A 36 2.12 -6.92 13.51
C HIS A 36 0.89 -6.42 12.72
N SER A 37 -0.06 -5.70 13.33
CA SER A 37 -1.21 -5.17 12.59
C SER A 37 -0.86 -3.97 11.70
N ASN A 38 0.23 -3.25 11.95
CA ASN A 38 0.62 -2.09 11.15
C ASN A 38 1.05 -2.47 9.72
N TYR A 39 1.47 -3.72 9.50
CA TYR A 39 1.69 -4.23 8.15
C TYR A 39 0.42 -4.22 7.28
N LEU A 40 -0.78 -4.33 7.87
CA LEU A 40 -2.05 -4.16 7.16
C LEU A 40 -2.23 -2.73 6.65
N ASN A 41 -1.87 -1.75 7.48
CA ASN A 41 -1.92 -0.34 7.11
C ASN A 41 -0.95 -0.05 5.97
N TYR A 42 0.23 -0.65 5.97
CA TYR A 42 1.20 -0.52 4.88
C TYR A 42 0.69 -1.13 3.58
N ALA A 43 0.12 -2.33 3.63
CA ALA A 43 -0.48 -2.99 2.47
C ALA A 43 -1.68 -2.19 1.91
N GLU A 44 -2.51 -1.61 2.78
CA GLU A 44 -3.61 -0.72 2.39
C GLU A 44 -3.10 0.51 1.66
N ARG A 45 -2.09 1.20 2.22
CA ARG A 45 -1.46 2.38 1.59
C ARG A 45 -0.89 2.04 0.22
N GLY A 46 -0.20 0.90 0.11
CA GLY A 46 0.33 0.38 -1.16
C GLY A 46 -0.77 0.15 -2.20
N ARG A 47 -1.84 -0.58 -1.84
CA ARG A 47 -3.00 -0.83 -2.72
C ARG A 47 -3.67 0.48 -3.16
N SER A 48 -3.92 1.40 -2.23
CA SER A 48 -4.58 2.66 -2.54
C SER A 48 -3.69 3.58 -3.40
N ALA A 49 -2.38 3.58 -3.18
CA ALA A 49 -1.43 4.27 -4.03
C ALA A 49 -1.35 3.66 -5.45
N PHE A 50 -1.36 2.33 -5.55
CA PHE A 50 -1.42 1.62 -6.83
C PHE A 50 -2.66 2.02 -7.64
N LEU A 51 -3.84 2.03 -7.01
CA LEU A 51 -5.09 2.45 -7.67
C LEU A 51 -4.99 3.90 -8.18
N ARG A 52 -4.42 4.82 -7.40
CA ARG A 52 -4.18 6.20 -7.84
C ARG A 52 -3.23 6.28 -9.03
N CYS A 53 -2.16 5.47 -9.07
CA CYS A 53 -1.28 5.36 -10.25
C CYS A 53 -2.03 4.89 -11.51
N LEU A 54 -3.10 4.11 -11.35
CA LEU A 54 -3.98 3.67 -12.44
C LEU A 54 -5.09 4.69 -12.77
N GLY A 55 -5.11 5.86 -12.14
CA GLY A 55 -6.16 6.87 -12.31
C GLY A 55 -7.48 6.55 -11.59
N ILE A 56 -7.48 5.56 -10.70
CA ILE A 56 -8.67 5.15 -9.93
C ILE A 56 -8.69 5.87 -8.59
N ASP A 57 -9.54 6.89 -8.47
CA ASP A 57 -9.82 7.57 -7.21
C ASP A 57 -11.08 7.00 -6.56
N LEU A 58 -10.90 6.13 -5.57
CA LEU A 58 -12.01 5.51 -4.84
C LEU A 58 -12.94 6.50 -4.16
N ASN A 59 -12.44 7.66 -3.71
CA ASN A 59 -13.31 8.67 -3.12
C ASN A 59 -14.21 9.31 -4.17
N LYS A 60 -13.68 9.53 -5.38
CA LYS A 60 -14.48 10.00 -6.51
C LYS A 60 -15.53 8.96 -6.91
N TYR A 61 -15.14 7.69 -7.07
CA TYR A 61 -16.07 6.60 -7.35
C TYR A 61 -17.19 6.47 -6.31
N LEU A 62 -16.86 6.66 -5.03
CA LEU A 62 -17.86 6.60 -3.96
C LEU A 62 -18.83 7.78 -4.02
N ARG A 63 -18.33 9.00 -4.20
CA ARG A 63 -19.18 10.21 -4.28
C ARG A 63 -20.06 10.23 -5.53
N ASP A 64 -19.49 9.93 -6.68
CA ASP A 64 -20.14 10.14 -7.97
C ASP A 64 -21.04 8.95 -8.37
N GLU A 65 -20.67 7.73 -7.96
CA GLU A 65 -21.35 6.49 -8.36
C GLU A 65 -21.88 5.65 -7.19
N GLY A 66 -21.59 6.00 -5.94
CA GLY A 66 -21.93 5.19 -4.78
C GLY A 66 -21.20 3.84 -4.71
N LYS A 67 -20.06 3.71 -5.41
CA LYS A 67 -19.30 2.45 -5.52
C LYS A 67 -17.96 2.53 -4.80
N THR A 68 -17.53 1.41 -4.23
CA THR A 68 -16.22 1.28 -3.58
C THR A 68 -15.66 -0.13 -3.73
N ILE A 69 -14.39 -0.31 -3.38
CA ILE A 69 -13.75 -1.62 -3.27
C ILE A 69 -13.76 -2.04 -1.80
N LEU A 70 -14.37 -3.18 -1.52
CA LEU A 70 -14.39 -3.80 -0.19
C LEU A 70 -13.34 -4.90 -0.11
N ILE A 71 -12.59 -4.91 1.00
CA ILE A 71 -11.67 -6.00 1.32
C ILE A 71 -12.50 -7.16 1.87
N THR A 72 -12.43 -8.31 1.22
CA THR A 72 -13.23 -9.50 1.59
C THR A 72 -12.39 -10.65 2.18
N ARG A 73 -11.08 -10.62 1.96
CA ARG A 73 -10.12 -11.59 2.50
C ARG A 73 -8.77 -10.93 2.66
N ILE A 74 -8.07 -11.29 3.74
CA ILE A 74 -6.68 -10.94 3.98
C ILE A 74 -5.96 -12.20 4.44
N GLU A 75 -4.74 -12.38 3.97
CA GLU A 75 -3.83 -13.46 4.36
C GLU A 75 -2.43 -12.84 4.49
N ILE A 76 -1.75 -13.11 5.60
CA ILE A 76 -0.44 -12.52 5.93
C ILE A 76 0.42 -13.56 6.62
N ASP A 77 1.65 -13.69 6.12
CA ASP A 77 2.73 -14.42 6.76
C ASP A 77 3.78 -13.43 7.28
N TYR A 78 4.10 -13.50 8.57
CA TYR A 78 5.11 -12.66 9.21
C TYR A 78 6.47 -13.36 9.19
N LEU A 79 7.32 -13.01 8.23
CA LEU A 79 8.61 -13.67 8.03
C LEU A 79 9.78 -13.01 8.78
N ALA A 80 9.76 -11.68 8.87
CA ALA A 80 10.79 -10.89 9.54
C ALA A 80 10.19 -9.58 10.05
N SER A 81 10.73 -9.09 11.16
CA SER A 81 10.28 -7.83 11.77
C SER A 81 11.08 -6.65 11.25
N ALA A 82 10.39 -5.56 10.90
CA ALA A 82 10.98 -4.25 10.67
C ALA A 82 11.15 -3.48 12.00
N GLN A 83 12.12 -2.57 12.03
CA GLN A 83 12.46 -1.73 13.17
C GLN A 83 12.28 -0.24 12.85
N LEU A 84 12.28 0.60 13.89
CA LEU A 84 12.26 2.07 13.75
C LEU A 84 13.30 2.54 12.72
N ASN A 85 12.91 3.51 11.88
CA ASN A 85 13.72 4.10 10.80
C ASN A 85 14.11 3.14 9.67
N ASN A 86 13.59 1.91 9.63
CA ASN A 86 13.73 1.07 8.44
C ASN A 86 12.99 1.70 7.25
N TYR A 87 13.63 1.67 6.09
CA TYR A 87 12.99 1.99 4.81
C TYR A 87 12.38 0.71 4.25
N LEU A 88 11.07 0.74 4.03
CA LEU A 88 10.33 -0.40 3.49
C LEU A 88 9.81 -0.08 2.10
N ILE A 89 9.77 -1.11 1.25
CA ILE A 89 9.10 -1.07 -0.06
C ILE A 89 7.91 -2.00 0.03
N VAL A 90 6.71 -1.44 -0.15
CA VAL A 90 5.48 -2.20 -0.31
C VAL A 90 5.31 -2.48 -1.80
N GLU A 91 5.49 -3.74 -2.19
CA GLU A 91 5.24 -4.21 -3.55
C GLU A 91 3.77 -4.63 -3.70
N THR A 92 3.07 -4.06 -4.67
CA THR A 92 1.68 -4.40 -4.99
C THR A 92 1.58 -4.93 -6.42
N SER A 93 0.86 -6.02 -6.62
CA SER A 93 0.56 -6.57 -7.95
C SER A 93 -0.83 -7.21 -7.97
N ILE A 94 -1.43 -7.31 -9.15
CA ILE A 94 -2.71 -8.00 -9.34
C ILE A 94 -2.43 -9.48 -9.63
N CYS A 95 -2.83 -10.35 -8.72
CA CYS A 95 -2.65 -11.79 -8.89
C CYS A 95 -3.76 -12.41 -9.76
N LYS A 96 -5.00 -11.90 -9.69
CA LYS A 96 -6.14 -12.47 -10.43
C LYS A 96 -7.29 -11.47 -10.61
N ILE A 97 -7.69 -11.25 -11.86
CA ILE A 97 -8.87 -10.46 -12.19
C ILE A 97 -10.07 -11.38 -12.45
N GLY A 98 -11.16 -11.15 -11.73
CA GLY A 98 -12.47 -11.77 -11.96
C GLY A 98 -13.52 -10.74 -12.39
N LYS A 99 -14.79 -11.17 -12.52
CA LYS A 99 -15.89 -10.28 -12.93
C LYS A 99 -16.18 -9.15 -11.93
N THR A 100 -15.94 -9.38 -10.64
CA THR A 100 -16.25 -8.46 -9.53
C THR A 100 -15.14 -8.40 -8.48
N ARG A 101 -13.96 -8.98 -8.77
CA ARG A 101 -12.82 -9.09 -7.86
C ARG A 101 -11.52 -8.82 -8.61
N LEU A 102 -10.56 -8.21 -7.93
CA LEU A 102 -9.20 -7.94 -8.39
C LEU A 102 -8.21 -8.62 -7.43
#